data_AF-A0A536UL85-F1
#
_entry.id   AF-A0A536UL85-F1
#
_cell.length_a   1.000
_cell.length_b   1.000
_cell.length_c   1.000
_cell.angle_alpha   90.00
_cell.angle_beta   90.00
_cell.angle_gamma   90.00
#
_symmetry.space_group_name_H-M   'P 1'
#
loop_
_entity.id
_entity.type
_entity.pdbx_description
1 polymer ?
#
loop_
_entity_poly.entity_id
_entity_poly.type
_entity_poly.pdbx_seq_one_letter_code
_entity_poly.pdbx_strand_id
1 'polypeptide(L)' 'MPSAINKAVLAYSGGLDTSVILKWLQDTYRCEVVTFTADIGQGEELEP' A
#
# COMPACT_ATOMS: atom_id res chain seq x y z
N MET A 1 14.50 10.07 -20.04
CA MET A 1 13.88 10.50 -18.77
C MET A 1 13.36 9.25 -18.09
N PRO A 2 13.71 8.95 -16.83
CA PRO A 2 13.06 7.85 -16.12
C PRO A 2 11.56 8.16 -16.05
N SER A 3 10.73 7.17 -16.37
CA SER A 3 9.27 7.33 -16.37
C SER A 3 8.82 7.79 -14.98
N ALA A 4 8.05 8.88 -14.91
CA ALA A 4 7.39 9.28 -13.68
C ALA A 4 6.59 8.09 -13.12
N ILE A 5 6.71 7.84 -11.82
CA ILE A 5 5.96 6.76 -11.17
C ILE A 5 4.49 7.18 -11.14
N ASN A 6 3.66 6.55 -11.96
CA ASN A 6 2.24 6.88 -12.06
C ASN A 6 1.37 6.04 -11.13
N LYS A 7 1.79 4.80 -10.84
CA LYS A 7 1.05 3.83 -10.02
C LYS A 7 1.99 2.88 -9.28
N ALA A 8 1.65 2.53 -8.04
CA ALA A 8 2.33 1.55 -7.22
C ALA A 8 1.32 0.56 -6.59
N VAL A 9 1.75 -0.68 -6.38
CA VAL A 9 1.02 -1.66 -5.57
C VAL A 9 1.75 -1.83 -4.24
N LEU A 10 1.03 -1.68 -3.14
CA LEU A 10 1.56 -1.82 -1.79
C LEU A 10 0.99 -3.09 -1.14
N ALA A 11 1.86 -4.02 -0.75
CA ALA A 11 1.48 -5.07 0.18
C ALA A 11 1.14 -4.42 1.53
N TYR A 12 -0.14 -4.45 1.90
CA TYR A 12 -0.68 -3.69 3.03
C TYR A 12 -1.22 -4.68 4.06
N SER A 13 -0.64 -4.68 5.26
CA SER A 13 -1.08 -5.58 6.35
C SER A 13 -2.14 -4.96 7.25
N GLY A 14 -2.41 -3.64 7.12
CA GLY A 14 -3.28 -2.91 8.05
C GLY A 14 -2.55 -2.36 9.29
N GLY A 15 -1.29 -2.75 9.50
CA GLY A 15 -0.47 -2.24 10.60
C GLY A 15 0.02 -0.80 10.38
N LEU A 16 0.36 -0.12 11.48
CA LEU A 16 0.82 1.28 11.49
C LEU A 16 1.89 1.57 10.45
N ASP A 17 2.89 0.70 10.33
CA ASP A 17 4.00 0.88 9.38
C ASP A 17 3.49 0.95 7.94
N THR A 18 2.63 0.02 7.54
CA THR A 18 2.08 -0.02 6.18
C THR A 18 1.13 1.15 5.91
N SER A 19 0.44 1.66 6.93
CA SER A 19 -0.42 2.85 6.83
C SER A 19 0.39 4.13 6.63
N VAL A 20 1.52 4.26 7.32
CA VAL A 20 2.45 5.39 7.13
C VAL A 20 3.09 5.33 5.75
N ILE A 21 3.51 4.14 5.30
CA ILE A 21 4.11 3.94 3.97
C ILE A 21 3.12 4.32 2.86
N LEU A 22 1.84 3.93 2.99
CA LEU A 22 0.79 4.30 2.03
C LEU A 22 0.73 5.82 1.83
N LYS A 23 0.68 6.57 2.93
CA LYS A 23 0.61 8.03 2.88
C LYS A 23 1.89 8.64 2.31
N TRP A 24 3.04 8.11 2.71
CA TRP A 24 4.35 8.57 2.23
C TRP A 24 4.52 8.39 0.72
N LEU A 25 4.06 7.27 0.15
CA LEU A 25 4.11 7.01 -1.29
C LEU A 25 3.26 8.02 -2.08
N GLN A 26 2.05 8.31 -1.59
CA GLN A 26 1.16 9.30 -2.20
C GLN A 26 1.79 10.70 -2.18
N ASP A 27 2.39 11.12 -1.07
CA ASP A 27 2.93 12.47 -0.94
C ASP A 27 4.26 12.65 -1.69
N THR A 28 5.13 11.64 -1.65
CA THR A 28 6.48 11.69 -2.24
C THR A 28 6.45 11.53 -3.75
N TYR A 29 5.64 10.58 -4.25
CA TYR A 29 5.61 10.23 -5.67
C TYR A 29 4.39 10.78 -6.40
N ARG A 30 3.39 11.32 -5.68
CA ARG A 30 2.14 11.83 -6.27
C ARG A 30 1.50 10.82 -7.23
N CYS A 31 1.56 9.55 -6.84
CA CYS A 31 1.14 8.42 -7.65
C CYS A 31 -0.09 7.74 -7.04
N GLU A 32 -0.83 7.01 -7.88
CA GLU A 32 -1.91 6.15 -7.39
C GLU A 32 -1.31 4.95 -6.66
N VAL A 33 -1.78 4.68 -5.44
CA VAL A 33 -1.34 3.52 -4.65
C VAL A 33 -2.52 2.58 -4.49
N VAL A 34 -2.36 1.34 -4.97
CA VAL A 34 -3.32 0.26 -4.81
C VAL A 34 -2.81 -0.66 -3.70
N THR A 35 -3.61 -0.90 -2.67
CA THR A 35 -3.25 -1.83 -1.60
C THR A 35 -3.60 -3.26 -1.98
N PHE A 36 -2.76 -4.19 -1.57
CA PHE A 36 -3.02 -5.62 -1.66
C PHE A 36 -2.79 -6.25 -0.30
N THR A 37 -3.84 -6.88 0.22
CA THR A 37 -3.78 -7.66 1.46
C THR A 37 -4.13 -9.10 1.12
N ALA A 38 -3.24 -10.02 1.47
CA ALA A 38 -3.46 -11.46 1.27
C ALA A 38 -3.79 -12.10 2.61
N ASP A 39 -4.88 -12.85 2.67
CA ASP A 39 -5.11 -13.79 3.77
C ASP A 39 -4.36 -15.09 3.50
N ILE A 40 -3.43 -15.41 4.40
CA ILE A 40 -2.62 -16.64 4.37
C ILE A 40 -2.76 -17.44 5.67
N GLY A 41 -3.86 -17.26 6.39
CA GLY A 41 -4.09 -17.87 7.71
C GLY A 41 -3.66 -16.97 8.86
N GLN A 42 -3.74 -15.66 8.67
CA GLN A 42 -3.25 -14.67 9.63
C GLN A 42 -4.18 -14.51 10.86
N GLY A 43 -5.41 -15.03 10.77
CA GLY A 43 -6.38 -15.04 11.87
C GLY A 43 -6.98 -13.68 12.23
N GLU A 44 -6.48 -12.59 11.62
CA GLU A 44 -7.08 -11.26 11.66
C GLU A 44 -8.17 -11.15 10.59
N GLU A 45 -9.37 -10.74 10.99
CA GLU A 45 -10.51 -10.55 10.10
C GLU A 45 -10.25 -9.34 9.20
N LEU A 46 -9.97 -9.60 7.92
CA LEU A 46 -9.87 -8.54 6.93
C LEU A 46 -11.29 -8.00 6.70
N GLU A 47 -11.55 -6.78 7.16
CA GLU A 47 -12.80 -6.10 6.82
C GLU A 47 -12.89 -5.89 5.29
N PRO A 48 -14.07 -6.07 4.67
CA PRO A 48 -14.26 -6.08 3.22
C PRO A 48 -14.11 -4.71 2.54
#